data_AF-A0A1T0C257-F1
#
_entry.id   AF-A0A1T0C257-F1
#
_cell.length_a   1.000
_cell.length_b   1.000
_cell.length_c   1.000
_cell.angle_alpha   90.00
_cell.angle_beta   90.00
_cell.angle_gamma   90.00
#
_symmetry.space_group_name_H-M   'P 1'
#
loop_
_entity.id
_entity.type
_entity.pdbx_description
1 polymer ?
#
loop_
_entity_poly.entity_id
_entity_poly.type
_entity_poly.pdbx_seq_one_letter_code
_entity_poly.pdbx_strand_id
1 'polypeptide(L)'
;MMKKKWMLGLAMALSVTCLTACSSIDLPEPLKNFFGGSKEQAEIKAEDLYKSVFEDYEIILSSGKKQAPDIEAKLHKSDHMINSWVIEAAAADPSKQRYTFLDLDGDGQSEMLVGSQTAGKDYFFTGLYYLKEGQPTLLAEGYVAGHGGARSSMKFFKTGEVLALTWSSGSGEGEGTLYKLEGAKGPTKVDSKSIKITDKKLLENFGKSEADEVTADKFTWEEFKFTPAKEETSASSSSSSKSEASSSSSSSESKKEVKETTPSKTEETGPWTADKSAALASFMKSWGDEMGQPNYQKGIAVGNIRADMLYWKDGSKLDAEFSKTGSGAAKYRIVETYSNWDNYPTVHNYFFAITDTGEGIVFHSPTTNGDKMYLNPTENVDLRNNFASLVK
;
A
#
# COMPACT_ATOMS: atom_id res chain seq x y z
N MET A 1 79.83 -2.42 14.22
CA MET A 1 79.48 -3.80 13.79
C MET A 1 78.52 -3.67 12.61
N MET A 2 79.04 -3.65 11.40
CA MET A 2 79.13 -4.78 10.46
C MET A 2 77.92 -4.87 9.52
N LYS A 3 78.21 -4.49 8.27
CA LYS A 3 77.41 -4.51 7.05
C LYS A 3 77.20 -5.95 6.54
N LYS A 4 76.18 -6.18 5.71
CA LYS A 4 76.11 -7.14 4.57
C LYS A 4 74.82 -6.85 3.77
N LYS A 5 74.82 -6.21 2.60
CA LYS A 5 75.21 -6.61 1.21
C LYS A 5 74.45 -7.83 0.63
N TRP A 6 73.50 -7.52 -0.28
CA TRP A 6 73.30 -7.96 -1.68
C TRP A 6 73.59 -9.42 -2.15
N MET A 7 72.65 -9.98 -2.93
CA MET A 7 72.73 -10.71 -4.23
C MET A 7 71.29 -11.25 -4.51
N LEU A 8 70.54 -11.05 -5.59
CA LEU A 8 70.69 -11.00 -7.06
C LEU A 8 71.11 -12.32 -7.76
N GLY A 9 70.18 -12.85 -8.58
CA GLY A 9 70.33 -13.90 -9.61
C GLY A 9 68.91 -14.28 -10.10
N LEU A 10 68.40 -13.93 -11.29
CA LEU A 10 68.86 -14.14 -12.69
C LEU A 10 69.00 -15.66 -12.97
N ALA A 11 68.51 -16.31 -14.03
CA ALA A 11 67.89 -15.95 -15.31
C ALA A 11 67.22 -17.22 -15.90
N MET A 12 66.29 -17.08 -16.83
CA MET A 12 66.53 -17.54 -18.21
C MET A 12 65.51 -16.95 -19.18
N ALA A 13 66.03 -16.08 -20.04
CA ALA A 13 65.41 -15.70 -21.30
C ALA A 13 65.84 -16.72 -22.38
N LEU A 14 64.94 -16.99 -23.31
CA LEU A 14 65.29 -17.49 -24.65
C LEU A 14 64.66 -16.53 -25.65
N SER A 15 65.51 -15.68 -26.20
CA SER A 15 65.27 -14.86 -27.38
C SER A 15 65.76 -15.61 -28.62
N VAL A 16 65.08 -15.43 -29.76
CA VAL A 16 65.68 -15.57 -31.09
C VAL A 16 65.10 -14.49 -32.02
N THR A 17 65.93 -13.46 -32.21
CA THR A 17 66.21 -12.60 -33.41
C THR A 17 65.05 -12.01 -34.23
N CYS A 18 64.85 -10.68 -34.24
CA CYS A 18 65.55 -9.64 -35.02
C CYS A 18 65.38 -9.73 -36.55
N LEU A 19 64.72 -8.72 -37.13
CA LEU A 19 65.27 -7.94 -38.24
C LEU A 19 64.76 -6.48 -38.16
N THR A 20 65.73 -5.61 -38.33
CA THR A 20 65.77 -4.14 -38.23
C THR A 20 65.14 -3.43 -39.42
N ALA A 21 64.54 -2.26 -39.18
CA ALA A 21 64.98 -0.98 -39.76
C ALA A 21 64.09 0.17 -39.28
N CYS A 22 64.72 1.20 -38.69
CA CYS A 22 64.11 2.50 -38.44
C CYS A 22 64.10 3.33 -39.73
N SER A 23 63.02 4.03 -40.03
CA SER A 23 63.07 5.39 -40.59
C SER A 23 61.81 6.14 -40.20
N SER A 24 62.02 7.31 -39.60
CA SER A 24 61.05 8.30 -39.16
C SER A 24 60.10 8.74 -40.28
N ILE A 25 58.85 9.10 -39.96
CA ILE A 25 58.08 10.24 -40.51
C ILE A 25 56.77 10.40 -39.70
N ASP A 26 56.34 11.65 -39.61
CA ASP A 26 55.43 12.33 -38.69
C ASP A 26 54.03 11.75 -38.38
N LEU A 27 53.52 12.16 -37.21
CA LEU A 27 52.13 12.13 -36.76
C LEU A 27 51.16 12.81 -37.75
N PRO A 28 49.91 12.32 -37.87
CA PRO A 28 48.78 13.20 -38.13
C PRO A 28 47.72 13.15 -37.01
N GLU A 29 47.19 14.33 -36.71
CA GLU A 29 46.03 14.57 -35.86
C GLU A 29 44.69 14.11 -36.51
N PRO A 30 43.58 14.06 -35.74
CA PRO A 30 42.43 13.21 -36.02
C PRO A 30 41.31 13.93 -36.79
N LEU A 31 40.63 13.28 -37.75
CA LEU A 31 39.26 13.67 -38.14
C LEU A 31 38.42 12.53 -38.76
N LYS A 32 37.27 12.32 -38.08
CA LYS A 32 35.88 12.18 -38.56
C LYS A 32 35.46 11.02 -39.49
N ASN A 33 34.57 10.21 -38.90
CA ASN A 33 33.29 9.68 -39.38
C ASN A 33 33.22 8.96 -40.74
N PHE A 34 33.00 7.65 -40.68
CA PHE A 34 32.09 6.96 -41.59
C PHE A 34 31.19 6.00 -40.80
N PHE A 35 29.89 6.22 -40.94
CA PHE A 35 28.78 5.49 -40.34
C PHE A 35 28.73 4.03 -40.80
N GLY A 36 28.39 3.13 -39.87
CA GLY A 36 28.18 1.70 -40.14
C GLY A 36 27.36 1.02 -39.05
N GLY A 37 26.08 1.43 -38.93
CA GLY A 37 24.99 0.61 -38.40
C GLY A 37 25.10 0.10 -36.96
N SER A 38 25.01 0.99 -35.97
CA SER A 38 24.46 0.59 -34.67
C SER A 38 22.98 0.30 -34.87
N LYS A 39 22.54 -0.94 -34.59
CA LYS A 39 21.13 -1.17 -34.27
C LYS A 39 20.80 -0.24 -33.11
N GLU A 40 20.01 0.79 -33.39
CA GLU A 40 19.34 1.61 -32.40
C GLU A 40 18.40 0.66 -31.64
N GLN A 41 18.92 0.10 -30.56
CA GLN A 41 18.10 -0.53 -29.55
C GLN A 41 17.34 0.65 -28.95
N ALA A 42 16.06 0.76 -29.29
CA ALA A 42 15.21 1.83 -28.79
C ALA A 42 15.37 1.86 -27.26
N GLU A 43 15.92 2.95 -26.75
CA GLU A 43 16.01 3.21 -25.32
C GLU A 43 14.57 3.19 -24.79
N ILE A 44 14.22 2.12 -24.07
CA ILE A 44 12.88 2.01 -23.48
C ILE A 44 12.81 3.08 -22.41
N LYS A 45 11.86 4.00 -22.57
CA LYS A 45 11.69 5.08 -21.61
C LYS A 45 11.19 4.52 -20.29
N ALA A 46 11.61 5.11 -19.17
CA ALA A 46 11.16 4.67 -17.85
C ALA A 46 9.62 4.66 -17.76
N GLU A 47 8.94 5.62 -18.39
CA GLU A 47 7.50 5.71 -18.42
C GLU A 47 6.83 4.47 -19.06
N ASP A 48 7.46 3.88 -20.09
CA ASP A 48 6.93 2.70 -20.77
C ASP A 48 7.02 1.46 -19.86
N LEU A 49 8.05 1.38 -19.01
CA LEU A 49 8.23 0.29 -18.05
C LEU A 49 7.19 0.35 -16.91
N TYR A 50 6.78 1.55 -16.52
CA TYR A 50 5.81 1.79 -15.44
C TYR A 50 4.38 2.07 -15.92
N LYS A 51 4.05 1.69 -17.16
CA LYS A 51 2.75 1.96 -17.80
C LYS A 51 1.54 1.55 -16.96
N SER A 52 1.58 0.37 -16.32
CA SER A 52 0.48 -0.11 -15.47
C SER A 52 0.25 0.78 -14.26
N VAL A 53 1.31 1.34 -13.67
CA VAL A 53 1.21 2.30 -12.55
C VAL A 53 0.56 3.58 -13.04
N PHE A 54 0.93 4.10 -14.22
CA PHE A 54 0.26 5.28 -14.78
C PHE A 54 -1.22 5.05 -15.06
N GLU A 55 -1.59 3.89 -15.59
CA GLU A 55 -2.99 3.53 -15.84
C GLU A 55 -3.78 3.41 -14.51
N ASP A 56 -3.19 2.82 -13.47
CA ASP A 56 -3.80 2.76 -12.14
C ASP A 56 -4.01 4.15 -11.54
N TYR A 57 -3.00 5.03 -11.61
CA TYR A 57 -3.15 6.40 -11.14
C TYR A 57 -4.13 7.19 -11.99
N GLU A 58 -4.21 7.00 -13.31
CA GLU A 58 -5.25 7.63 -14.12
C GLU A 58 -6.65 7.25 -13.62
N ILE A 59 -6.88 5.97 -13.28
CA ILE A 59 -8.14 5.50 -12.70
C ILE A 59 -8.40 6.14 -11.34
N ILE A 60 -7.41 6.16 -10.44
CA ILE A 60 -7.52 6.74 -9.09
C ILE A 60 -7.85 8.24 -9.18
N LEU A 61 -7.09 8.99 -9.97
CA LEU A 61 -7.19 10.46 -10.06
C LEU A 61 -8.45 10.91 -10.82
N SER A 62 -8.98 10.05 -11.69
CA SER A 62 -10.23 10.28 -12.41
C SER A 62 -11.45 9.70 -11.69
N SER A 63 -11.30 9.16 -10.48
CA SER A 63 -12.38 8.44 -9.79
C SER A 63 -13.41 9.35 -9.13
N GLY A 64 -13.01 10.56 -8.73
CA GLY A 64 -13.83 11.49 -7.95
C GLY A 64 -14.02 11.00 -6.51
N LYS A 65 -15.20 11.25 -5.93
CA LYS A 65 -15.52 10.85 -4.53
C LYS A 65 -15.93 9.37 -4.37
N LYS A 66 -15.40 8.48 -5.21
CA LYS A 66 -15.67 7.03 -5.09
C LYS A 66 -14.90 6.46 -3.90
N GLN A 67 -15.43 5.38 -3.32
CA GLN A 67 -14.76 4.69 -2.21
C GLN A 67 -13.63 3.82 -2.75
N ALA A 68 -12.58 3.60 -1.95
CA ALA A 68 -11.42 2.79 -2.35
C ALA A 68 -11.78 1.43 -2.96
N PRO A 69 -12.70 0.61 -2.40
CA PRO A 69 -13.02 -0.70 -2.98
C PRO A 69 -13.54 -0.63 -4.43
N ASP A 70 -14.29 0.42 -4.79
CA ASP A 70 -14.80 0.61 -6.15
C ASP A 70 -13.71 1.01 -7.15
N ILE A 71 -12.64 1.63 -6.64
CA ILE A 71 -11.46 2.05 -7.40
C ILE A 71 -10.52 0.85 -7.55
N GLU A 72 -10.19 0.18 -6.44
CA GLU A 72 -9.33 -1.02 -6.36
C GLU A 72 -9.79 -2.16 -7.28
N ALA A 73 -11.11 -2.31 -7.45
CA ALA A 73 -11.68 -3.31 -8.35
C ALA A 73 -11.27 -3.10 -9.82
N LYS A 74 -10.82 -1.89 -10.19
CA LYS A 74 -10.44 -1.50 -11.55
C LYS A 74 -8.93 -1.39 -11.75
N LEU A 75 -8.15 -1.42 -10.68
CA LEU A 75 -6.69 -1.35 -10.74
C LEU A 75 -6.12 -2.69 -11.20
N HIS A 76 -4.92 -2.64 -11.78
CA HIS A 76 -4.13 -3.81 -12.09
C HIS A 76 -3.93 -4.66 -10.83
N LYS A 77 -3.97 -5.98 -11.02
CA LYS A 77 -3.72 -6.93 -9.93
C LYS A 77 -2.22 -7.11 -9.76
N SER A 78 -1.77 -7.04 -8.51
CA SER A 78 -0.39 -7.23 -8.09
C SER A 78 -0.35 -8.00 -6.78
N ASP A 79 0.81 -8.56 -6.44
CA ASP A 79 1.05 -9.21 -5.14
C ASP A 79 0.83 -8.24 -3.97
N HIS A 80 1.05 -6.94 -4.21
CA HIS A 80 0.91 -5.87 -3.24
C HIS A 80 0.08 -4.73 -3.85
N MET A 81 -1.21 -4.72 -3.52
CA MET A 81 -2.12 -3.65 -3.94
C MET A 81 -1.87 -2.38 -3.12
N ILE A 82 -2.08 -1.23 -3.75
CA ILE A 82 -2.02 0.09 -3.12
C ILE A 82 -3.01 0.15 -1.95
N ASN A 83 -2.60 0.69 -0.81
CA ASN A 83 -3.48 0.83 0.35
C ASN A 83 -4.66 1.77 0.07
N SER A 84 -5.82 1.43 0.65
CA SER A 84 -7.05 2.20 0.52
C SER A 84 -6.89 3.68 0.92
N TRP A 85 -6.10 3.98 1.96
CA TRP A 85 -5.84 5.36 2.38
C TRP A 85 -5.00 6.14 1.37
N VAL A 86 -4.09 5.49 0.65
CA VAL A 86 -3.32 6.11 -0.43
C VAL A 86 -4.25 6.41 -1.61
N ILE A 87 -5.12 5.44 -1.96
CA ILE A 87 -6.11 5.59 -3.03
C ILE A 87 -7.06 6.76 -2.73
N GLU A 88 -7.65 6.78 -1.54
CA GLU A 88 -8.60 7.82 -1.12
C GLU A 88 -7.95 9.20 -1.07
N ALA A 89 -6.74 9.31 -0.52
CA ALA A 89 -6.03 10.58 -0.46
C ALA A 89 -5.67 11.10 -1.86
N ALA A 90 -5.21 10.22 -2.76
CA ALA A 90 -4.89 10.58 -4.13
C ALA A 90 -6.14 10.98 -4.93
N ALA A 91 -7.25 10.26 -4.76
CA ALA A 91 -8.53 10.56 -5.40
C ALA A 91 -9.15 11.89 -4.88
N ALA A 92 -8.93 12.21 -3.60
CA ALA A 92 -9.44 13.43 -2.98
C ALA A 92 -8.69 14.69 -3.47
N ASP A 93 -7.37 14.60 -3.64
CA ASP A 93 -6.50 15.70 -4.07
C ASP A 93 -5.64 15.30 -5.29
N PRO A 94 -6.26 15.07 -6.46
CA PRO A 94 -5.54 14.52 -7.61
C PRO A 94 -4.52 15.50 -8.20
N SER A 95 -4.78 16.81 -8.09
CA SER A 95 -3.87 17.86 -8.55
C SER A 95 -2.56 17.96 -7.75
N LYS A 96 -2.48 17.30 -6.57
CA LYS A 96 -1.27 17.28 -5.74
C LYS A 96 -0.39 16.05 -5.98
N GLN A 97 -0.87 15.06 -6.73
CA GLN A 97 -0.09 13.85 -6.98
C GLN A 97 1.04 14.12 -7.98
N ARG A 98 2.23 13.63 -7.65
CA ARG A 98 3.44 13.75 -8.47
C ARG A 98 4.17 12.43 -8.53
N TYR A 99 4.96 12.24 -9.58
CA TYR A 99 5.89 11.14 -9.69
C TYR A 99 7.29 11.63 -10.05
N THR A 100 8.29 10.77 -9.86
CA THR A 100 9.65 10.97 -10.36
C THR A 100 10.31 9.61 -10.54
N PHE A 101 11.38 9.58 -11.34
CA PHE A 101 12.21 8.39 -11.54
C PHE A 101 13.58 8.61 -10.95
N LEU A 102 14.08 7.62 -10.21
CA LEU A 102 15.40 7.66 -9.61
C LEU A 102 15.98 6.26 -9.56
N ASP A 103 17.19 6.11 -10.10
CA ASP A 103 18.02 4.93 -9.90
C ASP A 103 18.57 4.97 -8.45
N LEU A 104 17.86 4.31 -7.53
CA LEU A 104 18.14 4.37 -6.10
C LEU A 104 19.34 3.49 -5.72
N ASP A 105 19.50 2.33 -6.36
CA ASP A 105 20.54 1.35 -6.05
C ASP A 105 21.76 1.41 -6.98
N GLY A 106 21.70 2.21 -8.05
CA GLY A 106 22.79 2.46 -8.98
C GLY A 106 22.99 1.34 -9.99
N ASP A 107 21.97 0.53 -10.25
CA ASP A 107 22.03 -0.59 -11.20
C ASP A 107 21.75 -0.15 -12.66
N GLY A 108 21.39 1.11 -12.89
CA GLY A 108 21.05 1.68 -14.19
C GLY A 108 19.56 1.56 -14.55
N GLN A 109 18.72 0.98 -13.69
CA GLN A 109 17.28 0.91 -13.80
C GLN A 109 16.64 1.83 -12.76
N SER A 110 15.92 2.86 -13.20
CA SER A 110 15.21 3.74 -12.27
C SER A 110 14.02 3.05 -11.59
N GLU A 111 13.87 3.31 -10.29
CA GLU A 111 12.64 3.13 -9.52
C GLU A 111 11.68 4.30 -9.77
N MET A 112 10.37 4.02 -9.67
CA MET A 112 9.35 5.06 -9.69
C MET A 112 8.95 5.42 -8.26
N LEU A 113 9.05 6.71 -7.96
CA LEU A 113 8.59 7.29 -6.70
C LEU A 113 7.31 8.09 -6.96
N VAL A 114 6.34 7.93 -6.07
CA VAL A 114 5.09 8.68 -6.07
C VAL A 114 4.97 9.45 -4.77
N GLY A 115 4.49 10.69 -4.86
CA GLY A 115 4.27 11.55 -3.71
C GLY A 115 3.12 12.51 -3.89
N SER A 116 2.60 12.98 -2.77
CA SER A 116 1.61 14.07 -2.71
C SER A 116 2.30 15.35 -2.25
N GLN A 117 2.14 16.42 -3.02
CA GLN A 117 2.57 17.75 -2.62
C GLN A 117 1.75 18.22 -1.42
N THR A 118 2.38 18.72 -0.36
CA THR A 118 1.68 19.16 0.85
C THR A 118 1.58 20.69 0.91
N ALA A 119 2.72 21.37 1.01
CA ALA A 119 2.83 22.83 0.99
C ALA A 119 4.16 23.25 0.34
N GLY A 120 4.11 24.24 -0.55
CA GLY A 120 5.33 24.72 -1.22
C GLY A 120 6.02 23.63 -2.02
N LYS A 121 7.27 23.30 -1.66
CA LYS A 121 8.08 22.26 -2.31
C LYS A 121 8.18 20.97 -1.50
N ASP A 122 7.36 20.83 -0.45
CA ASP A 122 7.37 19.65 0.39
C ASP A 122 6.48 18.56 -0.21
N TYR A 123 7.00 17.34 -0.24
CA TYR A 123 6.32 16.15 -0.75
C TYR A 123 6.29 15.07 0.31
N PHE A 124 5.13 14.43 0.42
CA PHE A 124 4.95 13.23 1.21
C PHE A 124 4.98 12.02 0.27
N PHE A 125 5.93 11.12 0.44
CA PHE A 125 6.02 9.90 -0.37
C PHE A 125 4.82 9.00 -0.09
N THR A 126 4.14 8.60 -1.16
CA THR A 126 2.94 7.75 -1.12
C THR A 126 3.19 6.40 -1.77
N GLY A 127 4.23 6.24 -2.59
CA GLY A 127 4.60 4.93 -3.15
C GLY A 127 6.05 4.88 -3.65
N LEU A 128 6.68 3.72 -3.49
CA LEU A 128 7.92 3.31 -4.15
C LEU A 128 7.65 2.04 -4.95
N TYR A 129 7.87 2.13 -6.26
CA TYR A 129 7.73 1.00 -7.18
C TYR A 129 9.09 0.65 -7.79
N TYR A 130 9.37 -0.64 -7.87
CA TYR A 130 10.54 -1.20 -8.55
C TYR A 130 10.08 -2.20 -9.62
N LEU A 131 10.98 -2.60 -10.51
CA LEU A 131 10.69 -3.63 -11.51
C LEU A 131 11.10 -5.01 -11.00
N LYS A 132 10.10 -5.85 -10.69
CA LYS A 132 10.29 -7.28 -10.43
C LYS A 132 10.04 -8.04 -11.73
N GLU A 133 11.07 -8.68 -12.28
CA GLU A 133 10.95 -9.42 -13.54
C GLU A 133 10.37 -8.56 -14.69
N GLY A 134 10.71 -7.26 -14.71
CA GLY A 134 10.22 -6.30 -15.70
C GLY A 134 8.78 -5.81 -15.46
N GLN A 135 8.14 -6.17 -14.35
CA GLN A 135 6.81 -5.68 -13.95
C GLN A 135 6.90 -4.72 -12.76
N PRO A 136 6.24 -3.56 -12.81
CA PRO A 136 6.15 -2.65 -11.67
C PRO A 136 5.53 -3.33 -10.44
N THR A 137 6.21 -3.24 -9.31
CA THR A 137 5.79 -3.82 -8.04
C THR A 137 5.96 -2.79 -6.93
N LEU A 138 4.93 -2.60 -6.11
CA LEU A 138 4.94 -1.69 -4.96
C LEU A 138 5.78 -2.31 -3.82
N LEU A 139 6.85 -1.62 -3.43
CA LEU A 139 7.70 -2.02 -2.30
C LEU A 139 7.24 -1.40 -0.97
N ALA A 140 7.04 -0.09 -0.96
CA ALA A 140 6.67 0.65 0.23
C ALA A 140 5.73 1.80 -0.11
N GLU A 141 4.88 2.17 0.85
CA GLU A 141 3.89 3.25 0.70
C GLU A 141 3.82 4.08 1.97
N GLY A 142 3.48 5.36 1.81
CA GLY A 142 3.28 6.28 2.92
C GLY A 142 1.83 6.72 2.95
N TYR A 143 1.22 6.71 4.13
CA TYR A 143 -0.16 7.11 4.31
C TYR A 143 -0.46 7.64 5.70
N VAL A 144 -1.52 8.41 5.77
CA VAL A 144 -2.11 8.97 6.97
C VAL A 144 -3.55 8.50 6.99
N ALA A 145 -3.86 7.47 7.78
CA ALA A 145 -5.23 6.96 7.86
C ALA A 145 -6.20 8.06 8.33
N GLY A 146 -7.36 8.13 7.67
CA GLY A 146 -8.44 9.04 8.07
C GLY A 146 -9.05 8.66 9.42
N HIS A 147 -8.97 7.38 9.79
CA HIS A 147 -9.47 6.82 11.04
C HIS A 147 -8.49 5.77 11.61
N GLY A 148 -8.61 5.43 12.90
CA GLY A 148 -7.78 4.40 13.54
C GLY A 148 -6.31 4.78 13.83
N GLY A 149 -5.86 5.95 13.37
CA GLY A 149 -4.54 6.50 13.72
C GLY A 149 -3.35 5.81 13.06
N ALA A 150 -3.56 4.89 12.12
CA ALA A 150 -2.46 4.26 11.38
C ALA A 150 -1.70 5.29 10.54
N ARG A 151 -0.37 5.15 10.54
CA ARG A 151 0.56 5.99 9.79
C ARG A 151 1.61 5.11 9.14
N SER A 152 2.01 5.49 7.93
CA SER A 152 3.14 4.88 7.23
C SER A 152 3.99 5.97 6.56
N SER A 153 5.29 5.73 6.47
CA SER A 153 6.27 6.57 5.81
C SER A 153 7.41 5.71 5.29
N MET A 154 8.19 6.25 4.38
CA MET A 154 9.42 5.64 3.93
C MET A 154 10.55 6.66 3.89
N LYS A 155 11.77 6.18 4.12
CA LYS A 155 13.00 6.94 3.96
C LYS A 155 13.92 6.19 3.01
N PHE A 156 14.61 6.92 2.14
CA PHE A 156 15.53 6.37 1.16
C PHE A 156 16.95 6.76 1.54
N PHE A 157 17.91 5.89 1.29
CA PHE A 157 19.32 6.14 1.59
C PHE A 157 20.17 5.97 0.35
N LYS A 158 21.27 6.73 0.30
CA LYS A 158 22.33 6.56 -0.69
C LYS A 158 22.75 5.08 -0.68
N THR A 159 22.78 4.44 -1.85
CA THR A 159 23.00 3.00 -2.08
C THR A 159 21.75 2.10 -2.14
N GLY A 160 20.54 2.64 -2.26
CA GLY A 160 19.35 1.83 -2.57
C GLY A 160 18.72 1.12 -1.38
N GLU A 161 18.95 1.64 -0.18
CA GLU A 161 18.29 1.12 1.02
C GLU A 161 17.03 1.93 1.32
N VAL A 162 15.99 1.23 1.72
CA VAL A 162 14.66 1.79 1.93
C VAL A 162 14.18 1.37 3.31
N LEU A 163 13.97 2.34 4.20
CA LEU A 163 13.39 2.11 5.51
C LEU A 163 11.90 2.41 5.45
N ALA A 164 11.08 1.37 5.42
CA ALA A 164 9.64 1.45 5.55
C ALA A 164 9.26 1.50 7.04
N LEU A 165 8.43 2.47 7.42
CA LEU A 165 8.05 2.76 8.79
C LEU A 165 6.53 2.76 8.90
N THR A 166 5.97 1.97 9.80
CA THR A 166 4.55 2.01 10.14
C THR A 166 4.41 2.27 11.64
N TRP A 167 3.43 3.08 12.05
CA TRP A 167 3.18 3.38 13.47
C TRP A 167 1.74 3.81 13.75
N SER A 168 1.35 3.74 15.02
CA SER A 168 0.13 4.35 15.53
C SER A 168 0.39 5.81 15.91
N SER A 169 -0.42 6.75 15.41
CA SER A 169 -0.28 8.18 15.71
C SER A 169 -0.45 8.51 17.19
N GLY A 170 -1.15 7.67 17.96
CA GLY A 170 -1.41 7.88 19.38
C GLY A 170 -0.21 7.54 20.25
N SER A 171 0.38 6.36 20.09
CA SER A 171 1.54 5.92 20.88
C SER A 171 2.89 6.28 20.26
N GLY A 172 2.92 6.49 18.94
CA GLY A 172 4.14 6.57 18.15
C GLY A 172 4.84 5.23 17.97
N GLU A 173 4.27 4.12 18.45
CA GLU A 173 4.86 2.78 18.38
C GLU A 173 4.47 2.08 17.08
N GLY A 174 5.37 1.25 16.57
CA GLY A 174 5.11 0.47 15.36
C GLY A 174 6.30 -0.37 14.93
N GLU A 175 6.46 -0.56 13.63
CA GLU A 175 7.51 -1.40 13.04
C GLU A 175 8.28 -0.64 11.96
N GLY A 176 9.61 -0.79 11.98
CA GLY A 176 10.48 -0.37 10.90
C GLY A 176 11.09 -1.59 10.21
N THR A 177 11.03 -1.62 8.89
CA THR A 177 11.70 -2.64 8.07
C THR A 177 12.66 -1.97 7.09
N LEU A 178 13.93 -2.38 7.15
CA LEU A 178 14.96 -1.95 6.23
C LEU A 178 15.08 -2.95 5.08
N TYR A 179 14.88 -2.47 3.87
CA TYR A 179 15.09 -3.19 2.62
C TYR A 179 16.35 -2.70 1.92
N LYS A 180 16.95 -3.58 1.13
CA LYS A 180 18.00 -3.27 0.16
C LYS A 180 17.48 -3.62 -1.22
N LEU A 181 17.42 -2.65 -2.12
CA LEU A 181 17.19 -2.90 -3.54
C LEU A 181 18.43 -3.61 -4.11
N GLU A 182 18.20 -4.68 -4.86
CA GLU A 182 19.24 -5.49 -5.50
C GLU A 182 18.92 -5.69 -6.99
N GLY A 183 18.50 -4.60 -7.65
CA GLY A 183 18.11 -4.55 -9.05
C GLY A 183 17.10 -5.63 -9.43
N ALA A 184 17.40 -6.37 -10.50
CA ALA A 184 16.54 -7.43 -11.03
C ALA A 184 16.22 -8.58 -10.04
N LYS A 185 16.97 -8.74 -8.95
CA LYS A 185 16.64 -9.73 -7.90
C LYS A 185 15.48 -9.29 -7.02
N GLY A 186 15.13 -8.02 -7.06
CA GLY A 186 14.17 -7.39 -6.17
C GLY A 186 14.76 -7.08 -4.79
N PRO A 187 13.95 -6.51 -3.89
CA PRO A 187 14.40 -6.06 -2.59
C PRO A 187 14.62 -7.22 -1.62
N THR A 188 15.74 -7.19 -0.92
CA THR A 188 16.04 -8.08 0.21
C THR A 188 15.74 -7.38 1.54
N LYS A 189 15.01 -8.04 2.43
CA LYS A 189 14.77 -7.58 3.80
C LYS A 189 16.06 -7.72 4.62
N VAL A 190 16.68 -6.60 5.00
CA VAL A 190 17.93 -6.54 5.75
C VAL A 190 17.68 -6.65 7.24
N ASP A 191 16.68 -5.92 7.75
CA ASP A 191 16.37 -5.84 9.18
C ASP A 191 14.90 -5.46 9.39
N SER A 192 14.33 -5.85 10.52
CA SER A 192 12.96 -5.49 10.92
C SER A 192 12.83 -5.57 12.42
N LYS A 193 12.30 -4.50 13.03
CA LYS A 193 12.17 -4.40 14.47
C LYS A 193 11.08 -3.41 14.86
N SER A 194 10.59 -3.56 16.09
CA SER A 194 9.72 -2.58 16.71
C SER A 194 10.43 -1.24 16.89
N ILE A 195 9.69 -0.16 16.69
CA ILE A 195 10.19 1.20 16.77
C ILE A 195 9.27 2.08 17.61
N LYS A 196 9.80 3.23 18.02
CA LYS A 196 9.01 4.38 18.43
C LYS A 196 9.40 5.56 17.56
N ILE A 197 8.46 6.15 16.82
CA ILE A 197 8.73 7.19 15.82
C ILE A 197 9.37 8.45 16.44
N THR A 198 9.17 8.68 17.74
CA THR A 198 9.77 9.78 18.49
C THR A 198 11.18 9.48 19.02
N ASP A 199 11.70 8.27 18.79
CA ASP A 199 13.07 7.93 19.18
C ASP A 199 14.07 8.69 18.30
N LYS A 200 14.93 9.49 18.94
CA LYS A 200 15.97 10.26 18.26
C LYS A 200 17.03 9.36 17.61
N LYS A 201 17.17 8.13 18.08
CA LYS A 201 18.12 7.14 17.53
C LYS A 201 17.48 6.16 16.55
N LEU A 202 16.26 6.46 16.08
CA LEU A 202 15.53 5.59 15.16
C LEU A 202 16.40 5.14 13.98
N LEU A 203 17.06 6.07 13.29
CA LEU A 203 17.92 5.75 12.14
C LEU A 203 19.18 4.98 12.54
N GLU A 204 19.84 5.38 13.63
CA GLU A 204 21.04 4.70 14.15
C GLU A 204 20.77 3.23 14.46
N ASN A 205 19.56 2.90 14.94
CA ASN A 205 19.14 1.53 15.24
C ASN A 205 19.07 0.63 14.00
N PHE A 206 19.03 1.21 12.80
CA PHE A 206 19.13 0.52 11.50
C PHE A 206 20.47 0.75 10.81
N GLY A 207 21.46 1.32 11.51
CA GLY A 207 22.76 1.67 10.94
C GLY A 207 22.67 2.78 9.88
N LYS A 208 21.68 3.68 10.01
CA LYS A 208 21.43 4.80 9.08
C LYS A 208 21.65 6.15 9.74
N SER A 209 21.84 7.16 8.90
CA SER A 209 22.01 8.56 9.33
C SER A 209 21.23 9.50 8.41
N GLU A 210 20.84 10.67 8.92
CA GLU A 210 20.17 11.70 8.11
C GLU A 210 21.09 12.23 6.98
N ALA A 211 22.41 12.16 7.15
CA ALA A 211 23.36 12.59 6.13
C ALA A 211 23.34 11.70 4.87
N ASP A 212 22.89 10.46 5.03
CA ASP A 212 22.76 9.47 3.96
C ASP A 212 21.35 9.45 3.36
N GLU A 213 20.40 10.17 3.96
CA GLU A 213 19.02 10.22 3.49
C GLU A 213 18.90 10.98 2.16
N VAL A 214 18.16 10.39 1.24
CA VAL A 214 17.76 11.02 -0.02
C VAL A 214 16.38 11.66 0.21
N THR A 215 16.34 12.97 0.03
CA THR A 215 15.20 13.81 0.41
C THR A 215 14.46 14.32 -0.83
N ALA A 216 13.13 14.47 -0.71
CA ALA A 216 12.24 14.79 -1.81
C ALA A 216 12.52 16.12 -2.52
N ASP A 217 13.13 17.07 -1.82
CA ASP A 217 13.49 18.41 -2.32
C ASP A 217 14.56 18.38 -3.42
N LYS A 218 15.29 17.27 -3.53
CA LYS A 218 16.32 17.06 -4.56
C LYS A 218 15.76 16.50 -5.86
N PHE A 219 14.48 16.14 -5.89
CA PHE A 219 13.88 15.47 -7.04
C PHE A 219 13.23 16.45 -8.00
N THR A 220 13.25 16.07 -9.28
CA THR A 220 12.44 16.74 -10.30
C THR A 220 11.12 15.98 -10.41
N TRP A 221 10.08 16.57 -9.84
CA TRP A 221 8.76 15.98 -9.79
C TRP A 221 7.95 16.32 -11.06
N GLU A 222 7.24 15.33 -11.58
CA GLU A 222 6.35 15.44 -12.72
C GLU A 222 4.89 15.26 -12.30
N GLU A 223 3.96 15.82 -13.07
CA GLU A 223 2.53 15.73 -12.83
C GLU A 223 1.93 14.53 -13.55
N PHE A 224 1.04 13.80 -12.87
CA PHE A 224 0.22 12.82 -13.55
C PHE A 224 -0.72 13.48 -14.54
N LYS A 225 -0.87 12.85 -15.71
CA LYS A 225 -1.93 13.20 -16.66
C LYS A 225 -3.17 12.40 -16.31
N PHE A 226 -4.29 13.09 -16.12
CA PHE A 226 -5.58 12.44 -15.86
C PHE A 226 -6.73 13.31 -16.36
N THR A 227 -7.90 12.71 -16.54
CA THR A 227 -9.12 13.44 -16.90
C THR A 227 -10.00 13.56 -15.65
N PRO A 228 -10.18 14.75 -15.07
CA PRO A 228 -11.01 14.91 -13.88
C PRO A 228 -12.41 14.34 -14.09
N ALA A 229 -12.93 13.64 -13.08
CA ALA A 229 -14.31 13.23 -13.07
C ALA A 229 -15.21 14.47 -13.22
N LYS A 230 -16.18 14.41 -14.13
CA LYS A 230 -17.18 15.47 -14.27
C LYS A 230 -17.95 15.56 -12.96
N GLU A 231 -17.73 16.62 -12.18
CA GLU A 231 -18.47 16.84 -10.94
C GLU A 231 -19.96 16.97 -11.25
N GLU A 232 -20.79 16.05 -10.73
CA GLU A 232 -22.21 16.35 -10.55
C GLU A 232 -22.28 17.45 -9.48
N THR A 233 -22.45 18.68 -9.96
CA THR A 233 -22.45 19.90 -9.16
C THR A 233 -23.65 19.91 -8.22
N SER A 234 -23.48 19.46 -6.98
CA SER A 234 -24.33 19.90 -5.88
C SER A 234 -23.72 21.18 -5.31
N ALA A 235 -24.22 22.31 -5.78
CA ALA A 235 -23.84 23.63 -5.29
C ALA A 235 -24.15 23.76 -3.78
N SER A 236 -23.15 24.18 -3.00
CA SER A 236 -23.38 24.78 -1.70
C SER A 236 -22.45 25.97 -1.54
N SER A 237 -22.98 27.14 -1.89
CA SER A 237 -22.47 28.44 -1.49
C SER A 237 -22.94 28.75 -0.07
N SER A 238 -22.01 29.16 0.78
CA SER A 238 -22.23 29.67 2.13
C SER A 238 -22.89 31.05 2.15
N SER A 239 -23.95 31.25 2.94
CA SER A 239 -24.15 32.46 3.78
C SER A 239 -25.37 32.34 4.71
N SER A 240 -25.16 32.78 5.95
CA SER A 240 -26.03 32.85 7.13
C SER A 240 -27.21 33.85 7.06
N SER A 241 -28.37 33.50 7.67
CA SER A 241 -29.08 34.25 8.75
C SER A 241 -30.64 34.15 8.73
N LYS A 242 -31.19 33.60 9.83
CA LYS A 242 -32.34 34.06 10.65
C LYS A 242 -33.81 34.08 10.13
N SER A 243 -34.58 33.15 10.74
CA SER A 243 -35.86 33.29 11.50
C SER A 243 -37.27 33.27 10.88
N GLU A 244 -38.09 32.47 11.57
CA GLU A 244 -39.54 32.53 11.90
C GLU A 244 -40.56 31.63 11.14
N ALA A 245 -40.92 30.56 11.85
CA ALA A 245 -42.21 29.90 12.09
C ALA A 245 -43.43 30.17 11.17
N SER A 246 -44.13 29.08 10.78
CA SER A 246 -45.37 28.63 11.45
C SER A 246 -45.97 27.36 10.80
N SER A 247 -46.40 26.41 11.67
CA SER A 247 -47.59 25.51 11.62
C SER A 247 -47.95 24.75 10.33
N SER A 248 -48.46 23.51 10.29
CA SER A 248 -48.81 22.44 11.25
C SER A 248 -49.52 21.32 10.45
N SER A 249 -49.72 20.15 11.09
CA SER A 249 -50.55 18.97 10.73
C SER A 249 -49.80 17.81 10.04
N SER A 250 -49.57 16.67 10.73
CA SER A 250 -50.48 15.50 10.97
C SER A 250 -50.88 14.83 9.65
N SER A 251 -50.81 13.51 9.43
CA SER A 251 -50.53 12.33 10.25
C SER A 251 -50.48 11.09 9.32
N SER A 252 -49.94 9.99 9.85
CA SER A 252 -50.33 8.59 9.60
C SER A 252 -49.72 7.77 8.44
N GLU A 253 -49.25 6.60 8.88
CA GLU A 253 -48.76 5.41 8.20
C GLU A 253 -49.72 4.83 7.13
N SER A 254 -49.16 4.20 6.08
CA SER A 254 -49.39 2.77 5.74
C SER A 254 -48.85 2.36 4.35
N LYS A 255 -47.84 1.49 4.39
CA LYS A 255 -47.58 0.25 3.63
C LYS A 255 -48.32 -0.05 2.28
N LYS A 256 -47.51 -0.30 1.23
CA LYS A 256 -47.52 -1.39 0.20
C LYS A 256 -47.09 -0.84 -1.17
N GLU A 257 -45.90 -1.22 -1.65
CA GLU A 257 -45.65 -2.38 -2.55
C GLU A 257 -46.32 -2.24 -3.92
N VAL A 258 -45.52 -1.84 -4.93
CA VAL A 258 -45.69 -2.34 -6.30
C VAL A 258 -44.31 -2.62 -6.91
N LYS A 259 -44.19 -3.89 -7.28
CA LYS A 259 -43.18 -4.58 -8.08
C LYS A 259 -43.05 -3.94 -9.47
N GLU A 260 -41.84 -3.50 -9.82
CA GLU A 260 -41.46 -3.21 -11.20
C GLU A 260 -40.23 -4.05 -11.56
N THR A 261 -40.25 -4.56 -12.79
CA THR A 261 -39.48 -5.73 -13.24
C THR A 261 -38.41 -5.26 -14.23
N THR A 262 -37.26 -5.96 -14.25
CA THR A 262 -36.21 -6.04 -15.32
C THR A 262 -34.89 -5.32 -14.98
N PRO A 263 -33.69 -5.83 -15.34
CA PRO A 263 -33.27 -7.15 -15.82
C PRO A 263 -32.28 -7.89 -14.87
N SER A 264 -32.23 -9.21 -15.02
CA SER A 264 -31.34 -10.16 -14.34
C SER A 264 -29.86 -9.83 -14.56
N LYS A 265 -29.23 -9.18 -13.58
CA LYS A 265 -27.81 -9.36 -13.28
C LYS A 265 -27.70 -10.75 -12.63
N THR A 266 -26.79 -11.60 -13.09
CA THR A 266 -26.50 -12.86 -12.41
C THR A 266 -26.08 -12.52 -10.98
N GLU A 267 -27.03 -12.59 -10.04
CA GLU A 267 -26.76 -12.44 -8.62
C GLU A 267 -25.91 -13.64 -8.24
N GLU A 268 -24.71 -13.38 -7.71
CA GLU A 268 -23.99 -14.44 -7.04
C GLU A 268 -24.82 -14.87 -5.83
N THR A 269 -25.50 -16.01 -5.97
CA THR A 269 -26.37 -16.55 -4.94
C THR A 269 -25.52 -17.17 -3.84
N GLY A 270 -25.72 -16.75 -2.59
CA GLY A 270 -25.10 -17.34 -1.42
C GLY A 270 -25.85 -17.02 -0.13
N PRO A 271 -25.50 -17.67 0.99
CA PRO A 271 -26.19 -17.52 2.27
C PRO A 271 -26.10 -16.11 2.88
N TRP A 272 -25.17 -15.27 2.41
CA TRP A 272 -24.98 -13.88 2.80
C TRP A 272 -25.45 -12.92 1.71
N THR A 273 -26.34 -11.99 2.06
CA THR A 273 -26.96 -11.04 1.13
C THR A 273 -26.70 -9.59 1.55
N ALA A 274 -26.96 -8.65 0.64
CA ALA A 274 -26.85 -7.22 0.93
C ALA A 274 -27.77 -6.79 2.09
N ASP A 275 -28.99 -7.35 2.17
CA ASP A 275 -29.92 -7.07 3.27
C ASP A 275 -29.38 -7.56 4.62
N LYS A 276 -28.77 -8.75 4.65
CA LYS A 276 -28.12 -9.29 5.86
C LYS A 276 -26.92 -8.43 6.27
N SER A 277 -26.12 -7.95 5.32
CA SER A 277 -25.02 -7.00 5.56
C SER A 277 -25.52 -5.67 6.13
N ALA A 278 -26.61 -5.11 5.58
CA ALA A 278 -27.21 -3.87 6.07
C ALA A 278 -27.81 -4.03 7.49
N ALA A 279 -28.43 -5.18 7.77
CA ALA A 279 -28.94 -5.52 9.09
C ALA A 279 -27.80 -5.66 10.11
N LEU A 280 -26.71 -6.34 9.74
CA LEU A 280 -25.52 -6.46 10.59
C LEU A 280 -24.89 -5.09 10.86
N ALA A 281 -24.74 -4.24 9.85
CA ALA A 281 -24.18 -2.89 10.02
C ALA A 281 -25.01 -2.04 10.99
N SER A 282 -26.34 -2.10 10.86
CA SER A 282 -27.26 -1.39 11.76
C SER A 282 -27.15 -1.90 13.20
N PHE A 283 -27.06 -3.23 13.37
CA PHE A 283 -26.86 -3.86 14.67
C PHE A 283 -25.52 -3.49 15.30
N MET A 284 -24.40 -3.57 14.55
CA MET A 284 -23.07 -3.24 15.06
C MET A 284 -22.99 -1.80 15.57
N LYS A 285 -23.70 -0.88 14.92
CA LYS A 285 -23.82 0.51 15.38
C LYS A 285 -24.57 0.59 16.72
N SER A 286 -25.79 0.05 16.79
CA SER A 286 -26.60 0.15 18.02
C SER A 286 -25.98 -0.61 19.19
N TRP A 287 -25.43 -1.79 18.93
CA TRP A 287 -24.76 -2.62 19.92
C TRP A 287 -23.48 -1.96 20.43
N GLY A 288 -22.68 -1.36 19.53
CA GLY A 288 -21.52 -0.57 19.91
C GLY A 288 -21.88 0.56 20.87
N ASP A 289 -22.91 1.34 20.53
CA ASP A 289 -23.40 2.44 21.37
C ASP A 289 -23.85 1.94 22.76
N GLU A 290 -24.58 0.83 22.83
CA GLU A 290 -25.05 0.22 24.09
C GLU A 290 -23.89 -0.27 24.98
N MET A 291 -22.85 -0.83 24.37
CA MET A 291 -21.66 -1.31 25.08
C MET A 291 -20.70 -0.19 25.51
N GLY A 292 -21.02 1.08 25.24
CA GLY A 292 -20.11 2.21 25.46
C GLY A 292 -18.88 2.16 24.56
N GLN A 293 -19.02 1.50 23.40
CA GLN A 293 -18.02 1.33 22.36
C GLN A 293 -18.59 1.84 21.03
N PRO A 294 -18.87 3.16 20.92
CA PRO A 294 -19.39 3.74 19.69
C PRO A 294 -18.35 3.58 18.55
N ASN A 295 -18.75 3.89 17.31
CA ASN A 295 -17.84 3.97 16.15
C ASN A 295 -17.23 2.64 15.62
N TYR A 296 -17.93 1.51 15.73
CA TYR A 296 -17.57 0.33 14.93
C TYR A 296 -17.63 0.66 13.42
N GLN A 297 -16.49 0.53 12.75
CA GLN A 297 -16.37 0.71 11.30
C GLN A 297 -16.35 -0.64 10.60
N LYS A 298 -16.99 -0.71 9.44
CA LYS A 298 -16.93 -1.89 8.57
C LYS A 298 -15.52 -2.01 7.99
N GLY A 299 -14.96 -3.22 7.97
CA GLY A 299 -13.57 -3.48 7.63
C GLY A 299 -12.67 -3.54 8.85
N ILE A 300 -11.42 -3.97 8.64
CA ILE A 300 -10.35 -3.89 9.65
C ILE A 300 -9.50 -2.67 9.34
N ALA A 301 -9.30 -1.79 10.31
CA ALA A 301 -8.63 -0.50 10.10
C ALA A 301 -7.13 -0.61 9.75
N VAL A 302 -6.52 -1.79 9.89
CA VAL A 302 -5.06 -2.00 9.74
C VAL A 302 -4.78 -2.96 8.59
N GLY A 303 -4.33 -2.40 7.47
CA GLY A 303 -3.76 -3.12 6.33
C GLY A 303 -4.74 -4.00 5.55
N ASN A 304 -4.27 -4.52 4.43
CA ASN A 304 -5.00 -5.51 3.64
C ASN A 304 -4.92 -6.87 4.36
N ILE A 305 -5.84 -7.13 5.28
CA ILE A 305 -5.95 -8.43 5.94
C ILE A 305 -6.34 -9.48 4.90
N ARG A 306 -5.45 -10.44 4.71
CA ARG A 306 -5.68 -11.61 3.87
C ARG A 306 -5.94 -12.85 4.72
N ALA A 307 -6.58 -13.84 4.12
CA ALA A 307 -6.90 -15.09 4.79
C ALA A 307 -5.65 -15.85 5.30
N ASP A 308 -4.51 -15.71 4.61
CA ASP A 308 -3.24 -16.34 5.00
C ASP A 308 -2.61 -15.74 6.27
N MET A 309 -3.13 -14.59 6.73
CA MET A 309 -2.70 -13.90 7.94
C MET A 309 -3.52 -14.30 9.17
N LEU A 310 -4.51 -15.18 9.05
CA LEU A 310 -5.42 -15.55 10.14
C LEU A 310 -4.95 -16.81 10.85
N TYR A 311 -4.80 -16.71 12.17
CA TYR A 311 -4.29 -17.78 13.02
C TYR A 311 -5.19 -17.97 14.23
N TRP A 312 -5.24 -19.20 14.74
CA TRP A 312 -5.71 -19.47 16.09
C TRP A 312 -4.71 -18.98 17.14
N LYS A 313 -5.17 -18.77 18.37
CA LYS A 313 -4.30 -18.39 19.51
C LYS A 313 -3.14 -19.35 19.77
N ASP A 314 -3.28 -20.62 19.40
CA ASP A 314 -2.23 -21.64 19.51
C ASP A 314 -1.15 -21.53 18.41
N GLY A 315 -1.31 -20.58 17.48
CA GLY A 315 -0.38 -20.32 16.38
C GLY A 315 -0.64 -21.16 15.13
N SER A 316 -1.64 -22.04 15.13
CA SER A 316 -2.04 -22.79 13.93
C SER A 316 -2.84 -21.91 12.96
N LYS A 317 -2.74 -22.20 11.66
CA LYS A 317 -3.38 -21.42 10.61
C LYS A 317 -4.89 -21.67 10.61
N LEU A 318 -5.67 -20.60 10.45
CA LEU A 318 -7.12 -20.71 10.31
C LEU A 318 -7.46 -21.10 8.86
N ASP A 319 -8.26 -22.15 8.69
CA ASP A 319 -8.85 -22.50 7.38
C ASP A 319 -10.01 -21.55 7.09
N ALA A 320 -9.67 -20.38 6.57
CA ALA A 320 -10.60 -19.31 6.28
C ALA A 320 -10.40 -18.74 4.88
N GLU A 321 -11.47 -18.11 4.37
CA GLU A 321 -11.43 -17.28 3.17
C GLU A 321 -12.39 -16.10 3.33
N PHE A 322 -12.13 -14.99 2.63
CA PHE A 322 -13.09 -13.91 2.55
C PHE A 322 -14.08 -14.21 1.43
N SER A 323 -15.39 -14.13 1.72
CA SER A 323 -16.45 -14.44 0.77
C SER A 323 -17.58 -13.43 0.87
N LYS A 324 -17.84 -12.72 -0.23
CA LYS A 324 -18.90 -11.71 -0.30
C LYS A 324 -20.30 -12.29 -0.12
N THR A 325 -20.51 -13.52 -0.56
CA THR A 325 -21.81 -14.20 -0.55
C THR A 325 -21.91 -15.27 0.53
N GLY A 326 -20.82 -15.52 1.26
CA GLY A 326 -20.71 -16.61 2.21
C GLY A 326 -20.64 -17.98 1.55
N SER A 327 -20.52 -18.08 0.22
CA SER A 327 -20.25 -19.31 -0.52
C SER A 327 -18.75 -19.53 -0.66
N GLY A 328 -18.30 -20.78 -0.64
CA GLY A 328 -16.88 -21.10 -0.77
C GLY A 328 -16.53 -22.48 -0.20
N ALA A 329 -15.24 -22.81 -0.16
CA ALA A 329 -14.73 -24.13 0.22
C ALA A 329 -14.02 -24.15 1.58
N ALA A 330 -13.65 -22.99 2.12
CA ALA A 330 -12.96 -22.94 3.41
C ALA A 330 -13.92 -23.24 4.56
N LYS A 331 -13.37 -23.78 5.67
CA LYS A 331 -14.14 -24.04 6.88
C LYS A 331 -14.80 -22.78 7.44
N TYR A 332 -14.14 -21.62 7.35
CA TYR A 332 -14.68 -20.35 7.81
C TYR A 332 -14.72 -19.32 6.69
N ARG A 333 -15.92 -19.04 6.16
CA ARG A 333 -16.14 -18.07 5.09
C ARG A 333 -16.47 -16.72 5.71
N ILE A 334 -15.47 -15.85 5.83
CA ILE A 334 -15.61 -14.53 6.43
C ILE A 334 -16.39 -13.63 5.48
N VAL A 335 -17.57 -13.22 5.94
CA VAL A 335 -18.51 -12.42 5.15
C VAL A 335 -18.42 -10.94 5.46
N GLU A 336 -18.07 -10.59 6.70
CA GLU A 336 -17.88 -9.21 7.11
C GLU A 336 -16.88 -9.08 8.25
N THR A 337 -16.30 -7.88 8.36
CA THR A 337 -15.43 -7.51 9.47
C THR A 337 -15.80 -6.15 10.02
N TYR A 338 -15.56 -5.95 11.31
CA TYR A 338 -15.77 -4.67 11.97
C TYR A 338 -14.63 -4.37 12.93
N SER A 339 -14.28 -3.10 13.05
CA SER A 339 -13.18 -2.64 13.89
C SER A 339 -13.59 -1.44 14.71
N ASN A 340 -13.22 -1.44 16.00
CA ASN A 340 -13.38 -0.31 16.90
C ASN A 340 -12.05 -0.01 17.60
N TRP A 341 -11.66 1.26 17.52
CA TRP A 341 -10.38 1.78 18.01
C TRP A 341 -10.54 2.86 19.08
N ASP A 342 -11.77 3.14 19.53
CA ASP A 342 -12.07 4.24 20.44
C ASP A 342 -11.35 4.09 21.78
N ASN A 343 -11.12 2.86 22.22
CA ASN A 343 -10.45 2.54 23.49
C ASN A 343 -8.99 2.09 23.30
N TYR A 344 -8.30 2.64 22.30
CA TYR A 344 -6.88 2.35 22.05
C TYR A 344 -6.04 2.46 23.34
N PRO A 345 -5.14 1.49 23.63
CA PRO A 345 -4.65 0.42 22.77
C PRO A 345 -5.55 -0.82 22.69
N THR A 346 -6.68 -0.82 23.40
CA THR A 346 -7.66 -1.92 23.32
C THR A 346 -8.49 -1.74 22.06
N VAL A 347 -8.14 -2.50 21.03
CA VAL A 347 -8.91 -2.54 19.78
C VAL A 347 -9.82 -3.77 19.77
N HIS A 348 -10.98 -3.62 19.15
CA HIS A 348 -11.92 -4.71 18.97
C HIS A 348 -12.10 -4.97 17.49
N ASN A 349 -11.50 -6.05 17.01
CA ASN A 349 -11.73 -6.53 15.65
C ASN A 349 -12.65 -7.74 15.71
N TYR A 350 -13.75 -7.70 14.96
CA TYR A 350 -14.69 -8.80 14.82
C TYR A 350 -14.71 -9.33 13.40
N PHE A 351 -14.72 -10.65 13.26
CA PHE A 351 -14.83 -11.37 11.99
C PHE A 351 -16.09 -12.22 12.02
N PHE A 352 -17.02 -11.93 11.12
CA PHE A 352 -18.28 -12.63 10.99
C PHE A 352 -18.12 -13.65 9.87
N ALA A 353 -18.28 -14.93 10.19
CA ALA A 353 -17.99 -16.02 9.25
C ALA A 353 -19.08 -17.08 9.25
N ILE A 354 -19.35 -17.64 8.08
CA ILE A 354 -20.24 -18.79 7.92
C ILE A 354 -19.38 -20.05 7.89
N THR A 355 -19.65 -21.01 8.77
CA THR A 355 -18.95 -22.29 8.83
C THR A 355 -19.28 -23.15 7.62
N ASP A 356 -18.45 -24.12 7.25
CA ASP A 356 -18.75 -25.20 6.28
C ASP A 356 -20.14 -25.85 6.45
N THR A 357 -20.63 -25.97 7.69
CA THR A 357 -21.98 -26.46 8.01
C THR A 357 -23.12 -25.47 7.76
N GLY A 358 -22.81 -24.21 7.44
CA GLY A 358 -23.78 -23.14 7.20
C GLY A 358 -24.18 -22.35 8.46
N GLU A 359 -23.48 -22.53 9.57
CA GLU A 359 -23.75 -21.84 10.83
C GLU A 359 -22.98 -20.52 10.92
N GLY A 360 -23.56 -19.51 11.58
CA GLY A 360 -22.88 -18.25 11.84
C GLY A 360 -21.95 -18.36 13.05
N ILE A 361 -20.68 -17.97 12.89
CA ILE A 361 -19.70 -17.80 13.96
C ILE A 361 -19.10 -16.40 13.91
N VAL A 362 -18.80 -15.84 15.09
CA VAL A 362 -18.15 -14.53 15.22
C VAL A 362 -16.84 -14.71 15.97
N PHE A 363 -15.74 -14.23 15.39
CA PHE A 363 -14.44 -14.19 16.03
C PHE A 363 -14.12 -12.79 16.54
N HIS A 364 -13.38 -12.71 17.64
CA HIS A 364 -12.74 -11.52 18.16
C HIS A 364 -11.22 -11.63 18.03
N SER A 365 -10.58 -10.53 17.65
CA SER A 365 -9.14 -10.35 17.65
C SER A 365 -8.78 -9.03 18.36
N PRO A 366 -7.97 -9.08 19.42
CA PRO A 366 -7.40 -7.88 20.04
C PRO A 366 -6.10 -7.43 19.34
N THR A 367 -5.69 -8.09 18.25
CA THR A 367 -4.44 -7.77 17.55
C THR A 367 -4.51 -6.38 16.92
N THR A 368 -3.53 -5.54 17.21
CA THR A 368 -3.43 -4.15 16.74
C THR A 368 -2.50 -3.99 15.52
N ASN A 369 -1.55 -4.91 15.32
CA ASN A 369 -0.54 -4.86 14.24
C ASN A 369 0.14 -6.22 13.99
N GLY A 370 0.83 -6.34 12.85
CA GLY A 370 1.74 -7.45 12.50
C GLY A 370 1.25 -8.35 11.35
N ASP A 371 2.15 -9.22 10.86
CA ASP A 371 1.90 -10.17 9.76
C ASP A 371 0.88 -11.29 10.10
N LYS A 372 0.46 -11.38 11.37
CA LYS A 372 -0.45 -12.42 11.88
C LYS A 372 -1.53 -11.80 12.74
N MET A 373 -2.75 -12.30 12.56
CA MET A 373 -3.89 -11.91 13.37
C MET A 373 -4.50 -13.13 14.06
N TYR A 374 -4.65 -13.02 15.38
CA TYR A 374 -5.07 -14.14 16.22
C TYR A 374 -6.57 -14.07 16.51
N LEU A 375 -7.34 -14.99 15.95
CA LEU A 375 -8.79 -15.07 16.06
C LEU A 375 -9.21 -16.06 17.13
N ASN A 376 -10.27 -15.71 17.86
CA ASN A 376 -10.92 -16.59 18.82
C ASN A 376 -12.43 -16.40 18.74
N PRO A 377 -13.24 -17.45 18.89
CA PRO A 377 -14.68 -17.27 18.97
C PRO A 377 -15.02 -16.27 20.06
N THR A 378 -15.88 -15.30 19.74
CA THR A 378 -16.26 -14.28 20.71
C THR A 378 -17.11 -14.90 21.82
N GLU A 379 -16.90 -14.46 23.06
CA GLU A 379 -17.75 -14.81 24.18
C GLU A 379 -19.03 -13.95 24.22
N ASN A 380 -19.05 -12.83 23.48
CA ASN A 380 -20.18 -11.91 23.44
C ASN A 380 -21.43 -12.63 22.86
N VAL A 381 -22.45 -12.78 23.71
CA VAL A 381 -23.68 -13.52 23.37
C VAL A 381 -24.54 -12.77 22.36
N ASP A 382 -24.55 -11.43 22.39
CA ASP A 382 -25.40 -10.62 21.52
C ASP A 382 -24.90 -10.66 20.08
N LEU A 383 -23.60 -10.51 19.88
CA LEU A 383 -22.96 -10.66 18.56
C LEU A 383 -23.22 -12.06 17.98
N ARG A 384 -23.07 -13.11 18.79
CA ARG A 384 -23.33 -14.50 18.36
C ARG A 384 -24.78 -14.72 17.99
N ASN A 385 -25.70 -14.29 18.84
CA ASN A 385 -27.14 -14.49 18.63
C ASN A 385 -27.65 -13.71 17.43
N ASN A 386 -27.25 -12.44 17.30
CA ASN A 386 -27.62 -11.61 16.16
C ASN A 386 -27.12 -12.24 14.86
N PHE A 387 -25.82 -12.53 14.77
CA PHE A 387 -25.27 -13.06 13.53
C PHE A 387 -25.83 -14.45 13.17
N ALA A 388 -26.00 -15.34 14.15
CA ALA A 388 -26.66 -16.62 13.93
C ALA A 388 -28.11 -16.45 13.43
N SER A 389 -28.83 -15.41 13.88
CA SER A 389 -30.18 -15.10 13.37
C SER A 389 -30.18 -14.59 11.94
N LEU A 390 -29.14 -13.86 11.53
CA LEU A 390 -28.99 -13.36 10.15
C LEU A 390 -28.60 -14.47 9.18
N VAL A 391 -27.83 -15.46 9.61
CA VAL A 391 -27.37 -16.56 8.74
C VAL A 391 -28.47 -17.60 8.48
N LYS A 392 -29.44 -17.74 9.40
CA LYS A 392 -30.57 -18.67 9.29
C LYS A 392 -31.46 -18.46 8.06
#